data_AF-A0A419F7M0-F1
#
_entry.id   AF-A0A419F7M0-F1
#
_cell.length_a   1.000
_cell.length_b   1.000
_cell.length_c   1.000
_cell.angle_alpha   90.00
_cell.angle_beta   90.00
_cell.angle_gamma   90.00
#
_symmetry.space_group_name_H-M   'P 1'
#
loop_
_entity.id
_entity.type
_entity.pdbx_description
1 polymer ?
#
loop_
_entity_poly.entity_id
_entity_poly.type
_entity_poly.pdbx_seq_one_letter_code
_entity_poly.pdbx_strand_id
1 'polypeptide(L)'
;MNSMRPNSKSTHLVILLCSMVWMVIAAGPVAGENASSSDASGERAEYIITRDETIETRVGEKRTVRLDARILTVSVTRPEVADVFLSTDHEMVVRANSPGVSKAIVQLEPGITAAFTIRVHVADPDKFANTLRDKIGNIQNVHIEVVKGKILVSGRILYLPDMDVIERVVADNPSIINLTSLTSRNARILAREIKRELRESGIYGADVEVRNNRVTLIGSLGSEVLVRKAEYIASTFTPNFDSLLEVTPQPAEPVSTPKK
;
A
#
# COMPACT_ATOMS: atom_id res chain seq x y z
N MET A 1 -20.30 46.97 22.30
CA MET A 1 -21.17 46.51 21.19
C MET A 1 -20.60 45.18 20.71
N ASN A 2 -21.31 44.04 20.76
CA ASN A 2 -22.45 43.61 19.91
C ASN A 2 -22.09 43.73 18.41
N SER A 3 -22.25 42.74 17.52
CA SER A 3 -23.07 41.50 17.47
C SER A 3 -22.26 40.43 16.70
N MET A 4 -22.28 39.10 16.89
CA MET A 4 -23.31 38.09 17.19
C MET A 4 -24.20 37.67 15.99
N ARG A 5 -23.77 36.58 15.30
CA ARG A 5 -24.57 35.45 14.73
C ARG A 5 -25.57 35.72 13.55
N PRO A 6 -26.16 34.67 12.89
CA PRO A 6 -25.61 33.37 12.42
C PRO A 6 -26.20 32.87 11.05
N ASN A 7 -25.95 31.59 10.72
CA ASN A 7 -26.80 30.64 9.96
C ASN A 7 -26.88 30.67 8.41
N SER A 8 -26.65 29.50 7.80
CA SER A 8 -27.68 28.77 7.03
C SER A 8 -27.38 27.27 6.98
N LYS A 9 -28.42 26.42 7.10
CA LYS A 9 -28.38 24.97 6.85
C LYS A 9 -29.22 24.68 5.60
N SER A 10 -28.79 23.75 4.74
CA SER A 10 -29.75 22.91 3.99
C SER A 10 -29.11 21.61 3.48
N THR A 11 -29.64 20.48 3.94
CA THR A 11 -30.35 19.45 3.15
C THR A 11 -30.34 19.58 1.60
N HIS A 12 -30.31 18.51 0.78
CA HIS A 12 -30.77 17.12 0.95
C HIS A 12 -30.14 16.16 -0.10
N LEU A 13 -30.09 14.86 0.22
CA LEU A 13 -30.52 13.69 -0.60
C LEU A 13 -30.10 13.56 -2.10
N VAL A 14 -29.57 12.39 -2.50
CA VAL A 14 -30.10 11.55 -3.61
C VAL A 14 -29.47 10.13 -3.57
N ILE A 15 -30.26 9.15 -4.00
CA ILE A 15 -30.04 7.69 -3.94
C ILE A 15 -29.70 7.16 -5.37
N LEU A 16 -29.25 5.89 -5.46
CA LEU A 16 -29.19 4.96 -6.61
C LEU A 16 -27.76 4.57 -7.04
N LEU A 17 -27.49 3.36 -7.57
CA LEU A 17 -28.07 1.99 -7.42
C LEU A 17 -27.15 1.02 -8.19
N CYS A 18 -27.41 -0.29 -8.08
CA CYS A 18 -26.89 -1.37 -8.96
C CYS A 18 -25.36 -1.68 -8.94
N SER A 19 -24.92 -2.89 -9.32
CA SER A 19 -25.48 -4.26 -9.19
C SER A 19 -24.42 -5.27 -9.68
N MET A 20 -24.71 -6.57 -9.53
CA MET A 20 -24.10 -7.69 -10.26
C MET A 20 -22.59 -7.96 -10.06
N VAL A 21 -22.30 -8.73 -9.01
CA VAL A 21 -21.30 -9.81 -9.11
C VAL A 21 -21.95 -10.98 -9.87
N TRP A 22 -21.23 -11.58 -10.82
CA TRP A 22 -21.68 -12.78 -11.55
C TRP A 22 -21.36 -14.07 -10.80
N MET A 23 -22.09 -15.14 -11.11
CA MET A 23 -22.32 -16.30 -10.25
C MET A 23 -21.70 -17.60 -10.80
N VAL A 24 -21.42 -18.56 -9.88
CA VAL A 24 -21.60 -20.05 -10.03
C VAL A 24 -20.63 -20.81 -10.99
N ILE A 25 -20.33 -22.13 -10.92
CA ILE A 25 -20.76 -23.27 -10.07
C ILE A 25 -19.53 -24.13 -9.66
N ALA A 26 -19.57 -24.80 -8.50
CA ALA A 26 -19.07 -26.16 -8.33
C ALA A 26 -20.11 -27.00 -7.55
N ALA A 27 -20.44 -28.22 -8.01
CA ALA A 27 -21.51 -29.07 -7.46
C ALA A 27 -21.07 -29.77 -6.14
N GLY A 28 -21.89 -29.93 -5.09
CA GLY A 28 -23.10 -30.78 -4.95
C GLY A 28 -22.84 -31.80 -3.80
N PRO A 29 -23.80 -32.62 -3.26
CA PRO A 29 -25.24 -32.71 -3.54
C PRO A 29 -26.20 -32.79 -2.29
N VAL A 30 -27.49 -32.49 -2.54
CA VAL A 30 -28.73 -33.17 -2.04
C VAL A 30 -29.14 -33.21 -0.54
N ALA A 31 -30.44 -32.87 -0.35
CA ALA A 31 -31.42 -33.23 0.71
C ALA A 31 -31.49 -32.42 2.02
N GLY A 32 -32.71 -31.94 2.33
CA GLY A 32 -33.13 -31.45 3.65
C GLY A 32 -33.94 -30.16 3.63
N GLU A 33 -35.27 -30.25 3.43
CA GLU A 33 -36.17 -29.12 3.69
C GLU A 33 -36.23 -28.79 5.18
N ASN A 34 -36.01 -27.53 5.55
CA ASN A 34 -36.88 -26.81 6.49
C ASN A 34 -36.56 -25.30 6.48
N ALA A 35 -37.61 -24.49 6.40
CA ALA A 35 -37.49 -23.04 6.36
C ALA A 35 -37.44 -22.44 7.78
N SER A 36 -36.30 -21.85 8.13
CA SER A 36 -36.25 -20.76 9.12
C SER A 36 -35.06 -19.84 8.82
N SER A 37 -35.18 -19.03 7.77
CA SER A 37 -34.30 -17.88 7.57
C SER A 37 -34.65 -16.80 8.61
N SER A 38 -34.17 -16.97 9.83
CA SER A 38 -33.98 -15.85 10.74
C SER A 38 -32.81 -15.04 10.18
N ASP A 39 -33.13 -14.07 9.32
CA ASP A 39 -32.16 -13.10 8.82
C ASP A 39 -31.55 -12.34 9.99
N ALA A 40 -30.41 -12.83 10.47
CA ALA A 40 -29.50 -12.06 11.28
C ALA A 40 -28.91 -10.99 10.36
N SER A 41 -29.66 -9.89 10.21
CA SER A 41 -29.18 -8.63 9.66
C SER A 41 -28.12 -8.09 10.62
N GLY A 42 -26.92 -8.68 10.54
CA GLY A 42 -25.76 -8.23 11.28
C GLY A 42 -25.51 -6.78 10.92
N GLU A 43 -25.76 -5.90 11.87
CA GLU A 43 -25.39 -4.50 11.77
C GLU A 43 -23.94 -4.45 11.32
N ARG A 44 -23.67 -3.78 10.20
CA ARG A 44 -22.32 -3.37 9.85
C ARG A 44 -21.94 -2.31 10.88
N ALA A 45 -21.46 -2.77 12.03
CA ALA A 45 -21.01 -1.93 13.12
C ALA A 45 -20.07 -0.87 12.53
N GLU A 46 -20.50 0.38 12.61
CA GLU A 46 -19.72 1.51 12.12
C GLU A 46 -18.53 1.67 13.05
N TYR A 47 -17.40 1.06 12.67
CA TYR A 47 -16.19 1.03 13.50
C TYR A 47 -15.60 2.43 13.60
N ILE A 48 -15.94 3.13 14.68
CA ILE A 48 -15.34 4.42 15.01
C ILE A 48 -13.90 4.13 15.44
N ILE A 49 -12.95 4.53 14.59
CA ILE A 49 -11.52 4.54 14.93
C ILE A 49 -11.32 5.67 15.94
N THR A 50 -11.38 5.33 17.22
CA THR A 50 -11.39 6.30 18.33
C THR A 50 -9.98 6.76 18.69
N ARG A 51 -8.94 5.97 18.39
CA ARG A 51 -7.52 6.28 18.64
C ARG A 51 -6.65 5.71 17.51
N ASP A 52 -5.63 6.48 17.09
CA ASP A 52 -4.50 6.01 16.28
C ASP A 52 -3.21 6.38 17.03
N GLU A 53 -2.54 5.38 17.60
CA GLU A 53 -1.34 5.57 18.43
C GLU A 53 -0.12 4.87 17.79
N THR A 54 1.04 5.51 17.84
CA THR A 54 2.29 4.91 17.33
C THR A 54 3.10 4.30 18.47
N ILE A 55 3.41 3.01 18.37
CA ILE A 55 4.20 2.26 19.35
C ILE A 55 5.58 2.00 18.75
N GLU A 56 6.61 2.64 19.28
CA GLU A 56 8.01 2.36 18.94
C GLU A 56 8.60 1.28 19.87
N THR A 57 9.32 0.32 19.29
CA THR A 57 9.91 -0.83 20.00
C THR A 57 11.14 -1.35 19.23
N ARG A 58 12.02 -2.12 19.85
CA ARG A 58 13.16 -2.77 19.16
C ARG A 58 12.96 -4.27 19.01
N VAL A 59 13.56 -4.88 17.98
CA VAL A 59 13.51 -6.34 17.78
C VAL A 59 13.92 -7.09 19.05
N GLY A 60 13.09 -8.05 19.47
CA GLY A 60 13.29 -8.85 20.68
C GLY A 60 12.69 -8.23 21.95
N GLU A 61 12.33 -6.95 21.96
CA GLU A 61 11.66 -6.33 23.10
C GLU A 61 10.17 -6.72 23.17
N LYS A 62 9.66 -6.76 24.41
CA LYS A 62 8.23 -6.90 24.71
C LYS A 62 7.77 -5.61 25.36
N ARG A 63 6.74 -4.98 24.80
CA ARG A 63 6.16 -3.74 25.32
C ARG A 63 4.70 -3.96 25.71
N THR A 64 4.40 -3.85 26.99
CA THR A 64 3.03 -3.89 27.50
C THR A 64 2.36 -2.54 27.28
N VAL A 65 1.14 -2.57 26.75
CA VAL A 65 0.27 -1.39 26.57
C VAL A 65 -1.00 -1.65 27.39
N ARG A 66 -1.30 -0.72 28.29
CA ARG A 66 -2.55 -0.66 29.06
C ARG A 66 -3.59 0.13 28.28
N LEU A 67 -4.82 -0.37 28.28
CA LEU A 67 -5.95 0.25 27.61
C LEU A 67 -7.05 0.52 28.64
N ASP A 68 -7.71 1.68 28.51
CA ASP A 68 -8.71 2.14 29.49
C ASP A 68 -10.02 1.34 29.45
N ALA A 69 -10.22 0.55 28.39
CA ALA A 69 -11.42 -0.22 28.11
C ALA A 69 -11.09 -1.69 27.87
N ARG A 70 -12.09 -2.55 28.07
CA ARG A 70 -11.96 -4.00 27.91
C ARG A 70 -11.67 -4.36 26.44
N ILE A 71 -10.71 -5.24 26.23
CA ILE A 71 -10.35 -5.76 24.90
C ILE A 71 -11.22 -6.98 24.57
N LEU A 72 -11.94 -6.94 23.46
CA LEU A 72 -12.70 -8.08 22.93
C LEU A 72 -11.88 -8.91 21.94
N THR A 73 -11.27 -8.26 20.95
CA THR A 73 -10.47 -8.94 19.92
C THR A 73 -9.27 -8.09 19.49
N VAL A 74 -8.23 -8.77 19.00
CA VAL A 74 -7.06 -8.14 18.38
C VAL A 74 -6.83 -8.78 17.03
N SER A 75 -6.62 -7.96 16.01
CA SER A 75 -6.18 -8.39 14.69
C SER A 75 -4.89 -7.64 14.32
N VAL A 76 -3.95 -8.34 13.69
CA VAL A 76 -2.64 -7.81 13.35
C VAL A 76 -2.41 -8.00 11.86
N THR A 77 -2.07 -6.93 11.14
CA THR A 77 -1.86 -6.98 9.69
C THR A 77 -0.59 -7.74 9.32
N ARG A 78 0.46 -7.67 10.18
CA ARG A 78 1.79 -8.26 9.94
C ARG A 78 2.39 -8.87 11.22
N PRO A 79 1.99 -10.09 11.62
CA PRO A 79 2.48 -10.76 12.82
C PRO A 79 3.98 -11.14 12.74
N GLU A 80 4.54 -11.26 11.53
CA GLU A 80 5.96 -11.53 11.30
C GLU A 80 6.89 -10.36 11.67
N VAL A 81 6.34 -9.13 11.67
CA VAL A 81 7.04 -7.90 12.10
C VAL A 81 6.82 -7.69 13.60
N ALA A 82 5.56 -7.60 14.03
CA ALA A 82 5.20 -7.47 15.43
C ALA A 82 3.94 -8.28 15.73
N ASP A 83 3.99 -9.08 16.78
CA ASP A 83 2.91 -9.94 17.24
C ASP A 83 2.30 -9.37 18.53
N VAL A 84 1.00 -9.57 18.75
CA VAL A 84 0.27 -8.92 19.85
C VAL A 84 -0.54 -9.95 20.62
N PHE A 85 -0.18 -10.14 21.89
CA PHE A 85 -0.82 -11.09 22.79
C PHE A 85 -1.66 -10.34 23.83
N LEU A 86 -2.82 -10.88 24.19
CA LEU A 86 -3.57 -10.42 25.36
C LEU A 86 -2.92 -11.01 26.61
N SER A 87 -2.55 -10.15 27.55
CA SER A 87 -2.05 -10.54 28.88
C SER A 87 -3.19 -10.52 29.90
N THR A 88 -4.07 -9.52 29.80
CA THR A 88 -5.33 -9.44 30.54
C THR A 88 -6.38 -8.72 29.69
N ASP A 89 -7.63 -8.70 30.14
CA ASP A 89 -8.75 -7.95 29.55
C ASP A 89 -8.47 -6.46 29.29
N HIS A 90 -7.44 -5.85 29.89
CA HIS A 90 -7.07 -4.43 29.72
C HIS A 90 -5.58 -4.24 29.36
N GLU A 91 -4.83 -5.31 29.10
CA GLU A 91 -3.40 -5.27 28.76
C GLU A 91 -3.07 -6.12 27.55
N MET A 92 -2.51 -5.50 26.52
CA MET A 92 -1.87 -6.19 25.41
C MET A 92 -0.34 -6.10 25.52
N VAL A 93 0.35 -7.17 25.13
CA VAL A 93 1.81 -7.24 25.05
C VAL A 93 2.20 -7.35 23.58
N VAL A 94 2.82 -6.28 23.08
CA VAL A 94 3.42 -6.24 21.75
C VAL A 94 4.81 -6.86 21.81
N ARG A 95 5.04 -7.90 21.01
CA ARG A 95 6.34 -8.55 20.83
C ARG A 95 6.91 -8.16 19.47
N ALA A 96 8.09 -7.55 19.47
CA ALA A 96 8.81 -7.20 18.25
C ALA A 96 9.58 -8.42 17.72
N ASN A 97 9.16 -8.95 16.57
CA ASN A 97 9.77 -10.15 15.96
C ASN A 97 10.81 -9.79 14.88
N SER A 98 10.47 -8.86 13.98
CA SER A 98 11.33 -8.40 12.88
C SER A 98 11.29 -6.88 12.76
N PRO A 99 12.34 -6.21 12.24
CA PRO A 99 12.24 -4.79 11.91
C PRO A 99 11.17 -4.55 10.84
N GLY A 100 10.49 -3.40 10.89
CA GLY A 100 9.42 -3.08 9.95
C GLY A 100 8.34 -2.18 10.53
N VAL A 101 7.23 -2.07 9.81
CA VAL A 101 5.99 -1.46 10.29
C VAL A 101 4.87 -2.49 10.27
N SER A 102 4.18 -2.66 11.39
CA SER A 102 2.96 -3.46 11.51
C SER A 102 1.81 -2.59 12.00
N LYS A 103 0.58 -3.01 11.76
CA LYS A 103 -0.62 -2.38 12.31
C LYS A 103 -1.41 -3.39 13.12
N ALA A 104 -1.76 -3.03 14.33
CA ALA A 104 -2.69 -3.79 15.17
C ALA A 104 -4.02 -3.02 15.25
N ILE A 105 -5.12 -3.73 15.12
CA ILE A 105 -6.48 -3.20 15.23
C ILE A 105 -7.12 -3.95 16.40
N VAL A 106 -7.42 -3.20 17.45
CA VAL A 106 -7.96 -3.70 18.71
C VAL A 106 -9.42 -3.29 18.81
N GLN A 107 -10.32 -4.28 18.89
CA GLN A 107 -11.70 -4.04 19.27
C GLN A 107 -11.77 -3.97 20.79
N LEU A 108 -12.26 -2.84 21.28
CA LEU A 108 -12.45 -2.59 22.70
C LEU A 108 -13.88 -3.01 23.04
N GLU A 109 -14.75 -2.06 23.34
CA GLU A 109 -16.18 -2.29 23.54
C GLU A 109 -16.94 -2.35 22.19
N PRO A 110 -18.19 -2.85 22.15
CA PRO A 110 -18.98 -2.92 20.93
C PRO A 110 -19.06 -1.55 20.21
N GLY A 111 -18.55 -1.50 18.97
CA GLY A 111 -18.49 -0.28 18.15
C GLY A 111 -17.22 0.57 18.33
N ILE A 112 -16.40 0.34 19.36
CA ILE A 112 -15.16 1.08 19.60
C ILE A 112 -13.95 0.30 19.07
N THR A 113 -13.17 0.92 18.20
CA THR A 113 -11.91 0.34 17.69
C THR A 113 -10.75 1.31 17.87
N ALA A 114 -9.62 0.77 18.32
CA ALA A 114 -8.35 1.47 18.39
C ALA A 114 -7.38 0.88 17.36
N ALA A 115 -6.70 1.75 16.63
CA ALA A 115 -5.62 1.40 15.71
C ALA A 115 -4.28 1.72 16.36
N PHE A 116 -3.31 0.81 16.22
CA PHE A 116 -1.95 0.99 16.69
C PHE A 116 -0.97 0.76 15.55
N THR A 117 -0.18 1.77 15.24
CA THR A 117 0.91 1.69 14.26
C THR A 117 2.19 1.30 14.99
N ILE A 118 2.61 0.05 14.86
CA ILE A 118 3.80 -0.49 15.55
C ILE A 118 5.01 -0.33 14.63
N ARG A 119 6.01 0.45 15.07
CA ARG A 119 7.29 0.62 14.39
C ARG A 119 8.38 -0.15 15.12
N VAL A 120 8.93 -1.15 14.46
CA VAL A 120 9.99 -1.99 15.01
C VAL A 120 11.34 -1.54 14.45
N HIS A 121 12.18 -1.04 15.34
CA HIS A 121 13.57 -0.67 15.05
C HIS A 121 14.51 -1.84 15.23
N VAL A 122 15.59 -1.84 14.45
CA VAL A 122 16.66 -2.84 14.56
C VAL A 122 17.38 -2.69 15.90
N ALA A 123 17.49 -3.76 16.68
CA ALA A 123 18.23 -3.76 17.94
C ALA A 123 19.75 -3.80 17.74
N ASP A 124 20.22 -4.55 16.73
CA ASP A 124 21.62 -4.69 16.32
C ASP A 124 21.72 -4.44 14.80
N PRO A 125 22.09 -3.22 14.37
CA PRO A 125 22.19 -2.85 12.95
C PRO A 125 23.21 -3.68 12.17
N ASP A 126 24.33 -4.09 12.80
CA ASP A 126 25.41 -4.81 12.13
C ASP A 126 25.01 -6.26 11.84
N LYS A 127 24.39 -6.93 12.82
CA LYS A 127 23.81 -8.26 12.64
C LYS A 127 22.70 -8.27 11.59
N PHE A 128 21.82 -7.26 11.59
CA PHE A 128 20.77 -7.15 10.58
C PHE A 128 21.34 -6.84 9.19
N ALA A 129 22.39 -6.02 9.08
CA ALA A 129 23.10 -5.78 7.82
C ALA A 129 23.73 -7.06 7.24
N ASN A 130 24.24 -7.96 8.08
CA ASN A 130 24.70 -9.29 7.63
C ASN A 130 23.54 -10.13 7.08
N THR A 131 22.44 -10.26 7.81
CA THR A 131 21.23 -10.96 7.32
C THR A 131 20.66 -10.31 6.04
N LEU A 132 20.81 -9.00 5.88
CA LEU A 132 20.40 -8.29 4.67
C LEU A 132 21.31 -8.62 3.48
N ARG A 133 22.64 -8.70 3.68
CA ARG A 133 23.60 -9.19 2.67
C ARG A 133 23.25 -10.62 2.25
N ASP A 134 22.95 -11.50 3.20
CA ASP A 134 22.59 -12.90 2.91
C ASP A 134 21.29 -13.00 2.10
N LYS A 135 20.28 -12.18 2.41
CA LYS A 135 18.98 -12.12 1.69
C LYS A 135 19.08 -11.51 0.29
N ILE A 136 19.89 -10.47 0.13
CA ILE A 136 20.12 -9.81 -1.17
C ILE A 136 21.02 -10.68 -2.05
N GLY A 137 21.91 -11.46 -1.46
CA GLY A 137 22.88 -12.29 -2.17
C GLY A 137 24.03 -11.48 -2.77
N ASN A 138 24.85 -12.14 -3.58
CA ASN A 138 26.06 -11.55 -4.17
C ASN A 138 25.74 -10.71 -5.43
N ILE A 139 24.96 -9.65 -5.27
CA ILE A 139 24.67 -8.70 -6.36
C ILE A 139 25.86 -7.77 -6.57
N GLN A 140 26.35 -7.68 -7.80
CA GLN A 140 27.53 -6.90 -8.14
C GLN A 140 27.29 -5.39 -7.97
N ASN A 141 28.29 -4.68 -7.44
CA ASN A 141 28.28 -3.22 -7.24
C ASN A 141 27.18 -2.73 -6.28
N VAL A 142 26.78 -3.56 -5.31
CA VAL A 142 25.91 -3.20 -4.19
C VAL A 142 26.73 -3.18 -2.90
N HIS A 143 26.64 -2.08 -2.18
CA HIS A 143 27.31 -1.83 -0.92
C HIS A 143 26.27 -1.63 0.19
N ILE A 144 26.40 -2.41 1.25
CA ILE A 144 25.55 -2.33 2.44
C ILE A 144 26.42 -1.87 3.59
N GLU A 145 26.10 -0.73 4.19
CA GLU A 145 26.83 -0.15 5.32
C GLU A 145 25.88 0.32 6.43
N VAL A 146 26.39 0.46 7.65
CA VAL A 146 25.62 0.98 8.79
C VAL A 146 26.06 2.41 9.07
N VAL A 147 25.14 3.36 8.94
CA VAL A 147 25.38 4.79 9.16
C VAL A 147 24.41 5.32 10.21
N LYS A 148 24.94 5.71 11.38
CA LYS A 148 24.18 6.29 12.50
C LYS A 148 22.97 5.42 12.93
N GLY A 149 23.13 4.10 12.95
CA GLY A 149 22.08 3.15 13.34
C GLY A 149 21.02 2.86 12.26
N LYS A 150 21.16 3.45 11.06
CA LYS A 150 20.41 3.06 9.86
C LYS A 150 21.29 2.22 8.94
N ILE A 151 20.68 1.38 8.11
CA ILE A 151 21.40 0.66 7.06
C ILE A 151 21.27 1.47 5.76
N LEU A 152 22.39 1.76 5.12
CA LEU A 152 22.43 2.30 3.77
C LEU A 152 22.67 1.16 2.79
N VAL A 153 21.80 1.02 1.78
CA VAL A 153 22.03 0.15 0.63
C VAL A 153 22.27 1.06 -0.56
N SER A 154 23.47 1.06 -1.11
CA SER A 154 23.86 1.91 -2.24
C SER A 154 24.47 1.07 -3.35
N GLY A 155 24.27 1.44 -4.62
CA GLY A 155 24.83 0.65 -5.71
C GLY A 155 24.35 1.04 -7.09
N ARG A 156 25.08 0.56 -8.10
CA ARG A 156 24.70 0.67 -9.52
C ARG A 156 24.45 -0.72 -10.07
N ILE A 157 23.18 -1.11 -10.09
CA ILE A 157 22.74 -2.45 -10.46
C ILE A 157 22.75 -2.58 -11.98
N LEU A 158 23.32 -3.68 -12.45
CA LEU A 158 23.34 -4.00 -13.88
C LEU A 158 22.01 -4.63 -14.30
N TYR A 159 21.57 -5.71 -13.68
CA TYR A 159 20.41 -6.48 -14.11
C TYR A 159 19.11 -6.01 -13.43
N LEU A 160 17.99 -6.05 -14.15
CA LEU A 160 16.68 -5.68 -13.59
C LEU A 160 16.22 -6.65 -12.46
N PRO A 161 16.31 -7.99 -12.60
CA PRO A 161 15.89 -8.91 -11.53
C PRO A 161 16.61 -8.67 -10.19
N ASP A 162 17.87 -8.23 -10.24
CA ASP A 162 18.68 -7.87 -9.07
C ASP A 162 18.10 -6.63 -8.33
N MET A 163 17.59 -5.64 -9.08
CA MET A 163 16.88 -4.49 -8.52
C MET A 163 15.57 -4.94 -7.89
N ASP A 164 14.77 -5.77 -8.57
CA ASP A 164 13.50 -6.27 -8.04
C ASP A 164 13.67 -7.08 -6.75
N VAL A 165 14.78 -7.82 -6.60
CA VAL A 165 15.13 -8.51 -5.34
C VAL A 165 15.43 -7.49 -4.24
N ILE A 166 16.27 -6.49 -4.49
CA ILE A 166 16.62 -5.46 -3.50
C ILE A 166 15.40 -4.67 -3.06
N GLU A 167 14.55 -4.25 -3.99
CA GLU A 167 13.35 -3.48 -3.66
C GLU A 167 12.39 -4.27 -2.78
N ARG A 168 12.13 -5.55 -3.09
CA ARG A 168 11.28 -6.42 -2.25
C ARG A 168 11.84 -6.64 -0.85
N VAL A 169 13.16 -6.71 -0.68
CA VAL A 169 13.80 -6.90 0.64
C VAL A 169 13.80 -5.58 1.45
N VAL A 170 13.91 -4.43 0.77
CA VAL A 170 14.07 -3.14 1.43
C VAL A 170 12.75 -2.41 1.70
N ALA A 171 11.71 -2.57 0.87
CA ALA A 171 10.45 -1.83 0.96
C ALA A 171 9.77 -1.86 2.35
N ASP A 172 9.89 -2.97 3.07
CA ASP A 172 9.25 -3.19 4.37
C ASP A 172 9.95 -2.52 5.56
N ASN A 173 11.19 -2.05 5.40
CA ASN A 173 12.10 -1.77 6.51
C ASN A 173 12.39 -0.26 6.67
N PRO A 174 11.74 0.46 7.62
CA PRO A 174 11.93 1.91 7.80
C PRO A 174 13.32 2.29 8.35
N SER A 175 14.13 1.31 8.74
CA SER A 175 15.52 1.49 9.19
C SER A 175 16.54 1.41 8.03
N ILE A 176 16.10 1.08 6.81
CA ILE A 176 16.95 1.01 5.62
C ILE A 176 16.72 2.26 4.75
N ILE A 177 17.80 2.83 4.24
CA ILE A 177 17.79 3.87 3.21
C ILE A 177 18.27 3.23 1.91
N ASN A 178 17.39 3.15 0.92
CA ASN A 178 17.74 2.64 -0.41
C ASN A 178 18.25 3.77 -1.31
N LEU A 179 19.48 3.63 -1.82
CA LEU A 179 20.11 4.47 -2.83
C LEU A 179 20.59 3.64 -4.04
N THR A 180 20.04 2.45 -4.29
CA THR A 180 20.36 1.69 -5.49
C THR A 180 19.75 2.34 -6.74
N SER A 181 20.51 2.31 -7.85
CA SER A 181 20.06 2.80 -9.15
C SER A 181 20.42 1.82 -10.26
N LEU A 182 19.60 1.75 -11.30
CA LEU A 182 19.93 0.99 -12.51
C LEU A 182 21.06 1.69 -13.28
N THR A 183 21.87 0.91 -14.01
CA THR A 183 22.81 1.51 -14.97
C THR A 183 22.08 2.26 -16.08
N SER A 184 22.60 3.42 -16.49
CA SER A 184 21.96 4.30 -17.50
C SER A 184 21.76 3.62 -18.86
N ARG A 185 22.61 2.65 -19.21
CA ARG A 185 22.46 1.81 -20.41
C ARG A 185 21.18 0.97 -20.34
N ASN A 186 20.91 0.35 -19.20
CA ASN A 186 19.80 -0.59 -19.05
C ASN A 186 18.48 0.15 -18.78
N ALA A 187 18.50 1.28 -18.07
CA ALA A 187 17.37 2.20 -18.02
C ALA A 187 16.93 2.66 -19.42
N ARG A 188 17.87 2.94 -20.34
CA ARG A 188 17.57 3.26 -21.75
C ARG A 188 17.08 2.07 -22.59
N ILE A 189 17.38 0.84 -22.18
CA ILE A 189 16.82 -0.36 -22.81
C ILE A 189 15.36 -0.52 -22.35
N LEU A 190 15.11 -0.46 -21.04
CA LEU A 190 13.76 -0.51 -20.45
C LEU A 190 12.84 0.59 -20.99
N ALA A 191 13.30 1.84 -21.03
CA ALA A 191 12.50 2.93 -21.58
C ALA A 191 12.08 2.70 -23.05
N ARG A 192 12.95 2.10 -23.87
CA ARG A 192 12.61 1.74 -25.26
C ARG A 192 11.63 0.57 -25.34
N GLU A 193 11.75 -0.42 -24.45
CA GLU A 193 10.85 -1.58 -24.40
C GLU A 193 9.45 -1.15 -23.95
N ILE A 194 9.33 -0.37 -22.87
CA ILE A 194 8.07 0.21 -22.39
C ILE A 194 7.46 1.11 -23.47
N LYS A 195 8.25 1.96 -24.14
CA LYS A 195 7.78 2.78 -25.27
C LYS A 195 7.29 1.96 -26.46
N ARG A 196 7.83 0.75 -26.67
CA ARG A 196 7.33 -0.19 -27.69
C ARG A 196 5.98 -0.78 -27.25
N GLU A 197 5.91 -1.30 -26.04
CA GLU A 197 4.71 -1.93 -25.47
C GLU A 197 3.53 -0.95 -25.39
N LEU A 198 3.75 0.30 -24.99
CA LEU A 198 2.70 1.34 -24.97
C LEU A 198 2.10 1.57 -26.36
N ARG A 199 2.93 1.58 -27.42
CA ARG A 199 2.49 1.75 -28.82
C ARG A 199 1.75 0.52 -29.33
N GLU A 200 2.25 -0.68 -29.05
CA GLU A 200 1.59 -1.94 -29.39
C GLU A 200 0.23 -2.07 -28.67
N SER A 201 0.14 -1.58 -27.43
CA SER A 201 -1.09 -1.46 -26.64
C SER A 201 -2.05 -0.34 -27.07
N GLY A 202 -1.74 0.41 -28.13
CA GLY A 202 -2.57 1.49 -28.68
C GLY A 202 -2.59 2.79 -27.85
N ILE A 203 -1.64 2.98 -26.94
CA ILE A 203 -1.55 4.17 -26.08
C ILE A 203 -0.67 5.21 -26.76
N TYR A 204 -1.31 6.11 -27.50
CA TYR A 204 -0.67 7.26 -28.15
C TYR A 204 -0.83 8.51 -27.26
N GLY A 205 0.23 9.32 -27.15
CA GLY A 205 0.26 10.52 -26.29
C GLY A 205 1.13 10.36 -25.03
N ALA A 206 1.54 9.15 -24.68
CA ALA A 206 2.58 8.87 -23.69
C ALA A 206 3.95 8.65 -24.36
N ASP A 207 4.99 9.26 -23.81
CA ASP A 207 6.40 8.98 -24.10
C ASP A 207 7.12 8.53 -22.81
N VAL A 208 8.31 7.96 -22.96
CA VAL A 208 9.11 7.35 -21.90
C VAL A 208 10.54 7.88 -22.00
N GLU A 209 10.96 8.61 -20.97
CA GLU A 209 12.32 9.13 -20.84
C GLU A 209 13.09 8.47 -19.70
N VAL A 210 14.40 8.72 -19.64
CA VAL A 210 15.27 8.30 -18.53
C VAL A 210 15.84 9.53 -17.85
N ARG A 211 15.38 9.82 -16.63
CA ARG A 211 15.84 10.94 -15.81
C ARG A 211 16.45 10.39 -14.52
N ASN A 212 17.63 10.86 -14.13
CA ASN A 212 18.34 10.38 -12.93
C ASN A 212 18.46 8.84 -12.83
N ASN A 213 18.73 8.16 -13.95
CA ASN A 213 18.78 6.70 -14.10
C ASN A 213 17.46 5.95 -13.80
N ARG A 214 16.34 6.66 -13.66
CA ARG A 214 14.99 6.12 -13.48
C ARG A 214 14.18 6.31 -14.77
N VAL A 215 13.20 5.44 -14.99
CA VAL A 215 12.24 5.56 -16.10
C VAL A 215 11.12 6.54 -15.70
N THR A 216 10.80 7.49 -16.57
CA THR A 216 9.74 8.48 -16.36
C THR A 216 8.75 8.44 -17.51
N LEU A 217 7.46 8.25 -17.22
CA LEU A 217 6.37 8.42 -18.18
C LEU A 217 6.01 9.90 -18.30
N ILE A 218 5.94 10.44 -19.50
CA ILE A 218 5.67 11.86 -19.76
C ILE A 218 4.64 11.98 -20.89
N GLY A 219 3.66 12.86 -20.75
CA GLY A 219 2.73 13.20 -21.82
C GLY A 219 1.30 13.39 -21.35
N SER A 220 0.38 13.47 -22.31
CA SER A 220 -1.02 13.77 -22.04
C SER A 220 -1.91 12.71 -22.70
N LEU A 221 -2.84 12.15 -21.94
CA LEU A 221 -3.75 11.10 -22.40
C LEU A 221 -5.20 11.58 -22.27
N GLY A 222 -6.05 11.20 -23.23
CA GLY A 222 -7.45 11.62 -23.29
C GLY A 222 -8.37 11.00 -22.23
N SER A 223 -7.86 10.09 -21.39
CA SER A 223 -8.66 9.38 -20.39
C SER A 223 -7.80 8.82 -19.24
N GLU A 224 -8.35 8.92 -18.03
CA GLU A 224 -7.89 8.26 -16.80
C GLU A 224 -7.74 6.73 -16.94
N VAL A 225 -8.49 6.11 -17.85
CA VAL A 225 -8.36 4.66 -18.15
C VAL A 225 -7.07 4.36 -18.91
N LEU A 226 -6.65 5.26 -19.80
CA LEU A 226 -5.40 5.11 -20.55
C LEU A 226 -4.18 5.39 -19.67
N VAL A 227 -4.26 6.35 -18.74
CA VAL A 227 -3.21 6.59 -17.74
C VAL A 227 -2.98 5.32 -16.92
N ARG A 228 -4.03 4.77 -16.29
CA ARG A 228 -3.91 3.55 -15.49
C ARG A 228 -3.44 2.34 -16.30
N LYS A 229 -3.81 2.22 -17.58
CA LYS A 229 -3.27 1.17 -18.47
C LYS A 229 -1.77 1.38 -18.76
N ALA A 230 -1.33 2.62 -18.99
CA ALA A 230 0.08 2.95 -19.23
C ALA A 230 0.96 2.71 -17.99
N GLU A 231 0.48 3.11 -16.81
CA GLU A 231 1.13 2.85 -15.52
C GLU A 231 1.18 1.35 -15.21
N TYR A 232 0.10 0.61 -15.47
CA TYR A 232 0.09 -0.84 -15.34
C TYR A 232 1.15 -1.49 -16.24
N ILE A 233 1.23 -1.11 -17.52
CA ILE A 233 2.26 -1.58 -18.44
C ILE A 233 3.66 -1.25 -17.90
N ALA A 234 3.93 -0.02 -17.47
CA ALA A 234 5.25 0.34 -16.92
C ALA A 234 5.59 -0.48 -15.67
N SER A 235 4.61 -0.73 -14.79
CA SER A 235 4.80 -1.51 -13.57
C SER A 235 5.17 -2.97 -13.80
N THR A 236 4.87 -3.56 -14.97
CA THR A 236 5.33 -4.92 -15.31
C THR A 236 6.82 -4.99 -15.67
N PHE A 237 7.43 -3.88 -16.09
CA PHE A 237 8.85 -3.80 -16.44
C PHE A 237 9.72 -3.21 -15.32
N THR A 238 9.18 -2.37 -14.45
CA THR A 238 9.91 -1.84 -13.29
C THR A 238 8.94 -1.35 -12.22
N PRO A 239 9.06 -1.78 -10.96
CA PRO A 239 8.29 -1.18 -9.85
C PRO A 239 8.67 0.28 -9.59
N ASN A 240 9.92 0.68 -9.85
CA ASN A 240 10.40 2.05 -9.73
C ASN A 240 10.33 2.78 -11.08
N PHE A 241 9.21 3.46 -11.33
CA PHE A 241 9.06 4.49 -12.37
C PHE A 241 8.37 5.73 -11.79
N ASP A 242 8.59 6.87 -12.42
CA ASP A 242 7.86 8.10 -12.10
C ASP A 242 6.78 8.34 -13.17
N SER A 243 5.54 8.57 -12.76
CA SER A 243 4.43 8.94 -13.66
C SER A 243 4.24 10.46 -13.66
N LEU A 244 4.45 11.10 -14.81
CA LEU A 244 4.13 12.50 -15.09
C LEU A 244 3.14 12.57 -16.26
N LEU A 245 2.16 11.66 -16.26
CA LEU A 245 1.08 11.63 -17.25
C LEU A 245 -0.07 12.53 -16.79
N GLU A 246 -0.52 13.42 -17.68
CA GLU A 246 -1.66 14.30 -17.43
C GLU A 246 -2.91 13.78 -18.16
N VAL A 247 -4.07 13.86 -17.52
CA VAL A 247 -5.35 13.67 -18.23
C VAL A 247 -5.76 15.00 -18.84
N THR A 248 -5.82 15.06 -20.17
CA THR A 248 -6.46 16.18 -20.88
C THR A 248 -7.85 15.73 -21.31
N PRO A 249 -8.93 16.17 -20.65
CA PRO A 249 -10.28 15.82 -21.08
C PRO A 249 -10.51 16.36 -22.48
N GLN A 250 -10.83 15.47 -23.44
CA GLN A 250 -11.18 15.89 -24.78
C GLN A 250 -12.44 16.77 -24.70
N PRO A 251 -12.45 17.99 -25.26
CA PRO A 251 -13.63 18.85 -25.21
C PRO A 251 -14.82 18.11 -25.84
N ALA A 252 -15.92 18.00 -25.09
CA ALA A 252 -17.12 17.36 -25.60
C ALA A 252 -17.60 18.11 -26.85
N GLU A 253 -17.67 17.40 -27.99
CA GLU A 253 -18.16 18.00 -29.23
C GLU A 253 -19.59 18.52 -29.02
N PRO A 254 -19.91 19.75 -29.49
CA PRO A 254 -21.23 20.33 -29.27
C PRO A 254 -22.28 19.46 -29.99
N VAL A 255 -23.15 18.83 -29.19
CA VAL A 255 -24.25 17.98 -29.67
C VAL A 255 -25.04 18.75 -30.73
N SER A 256 -24.96 18.31 -31.98
CA SER A 256 -25.69 18.91 -33.09
C SER A 256 -27.19 18.68 -32.89
N THR A 257 -27.90 19.74 -32.48
CA THR A 257 -29.35 19.68 -32.36
C THR A 257 -29.97 19.40 -33.73
N PRO A 258 -30.80 18.36 -33.89
CA PRO A 258 -31.45 18.08 -35.16
C PRO A 258 -32.39 19.24 -35.50
N LYS A 259 -32.17 19.83 -36.67
CA LYS A 259 -32.97 20.93 -37.19
C LYS A 259 -34.38 20.42 -37.48
N LYS A 260 -35.39 21.00 -36.82
CA LYS A 260 -36.81 20.80 -37.16
C LYS A 260 -37.17 21.48 -38.48
#